data_AF-A0A2N9YFM6-F1
#
_entry.id   AF-A0A2N9YFM6-F1
#
_cell.length_a   1.000
_cell.length_b   1.000
_cell.length_c   1.000
_cell.angle_alpha   90.00
_cell.angle_beta   90.00
_cell.angle_gamma   90.00
#
_symmetry.space_group_name_H-M   'P 1'
#
loop_
_entity.id
_entity.type
_entity.pdbx_description
1 polymer ?
#
loop_
_entity_poly.entity_id
_entity_poly.type
_entity_poly.pdbx_seq_one_letter_code
_entity_poly.pdbx_strand_id
1 'polypeptide(L)'
;MSSEPMLSTLEIDSTPDITRCPLHGIDGSALPEVVPPSEHILKTVGEARLRALVFHHHALLLKSPIAYLFTQEDEHFWTVVTKIADFFVEACGGKNYYSGVYGRPQLRRRHIPFMIDEAGREIWLTLYKQALRDVDFPSSVLEAYWTWIEALSIRLVNQRNNNIPIKRVSFESIKSFFVSPYAVQQTDLSQELQLLPTETTFESITTTDVLSQQERTTLSIFGEVKKPSTLHLIDLFDLPTASILVPPVICAMTYKQLDTEHLYKGVLLKNLLNLAIIKSDKPLYRTPLYIVVTAYDGYQSIFSWHEVFNAIAGDSILLAYSKNNRLLEDKAGSMCLLTTSDIYIAPRLVKGVKSIEVRRIYD
;
A
#
# COMPACT_ATOMS: atom_id res chain seq x y z
N MET A 1 13.97 -47.54 51.41
CA MET A 1 12.96 -46.71 50.72
C MET A 1 13.67 -45.52 50.10
N SER A 2 13.91 -45.56 48.79
CA SER A 2 13.98 -44.37 47.91
C SER A 2 14.49 -44.81 46.55
N SER A 3 13.53 -45.22 45.72
CA SER A 3 13.63 -45.39 44.28
C SER A 3 13.67 -44.04 43.59
N GLU A 4 14.74 -43.73 42.86
CA GLU A 4 14.73 -42.72 41.80
C GLU A 4 14.61 -43.43 40.45
N PRO A 5 13.61 -43.13 39.60
CA PRO A 5 13.50 -43.74 38.30
C PRO A 5 14.37 -43.00 37.27
N MET A 6 15.05 -43.79 36.45
CA MET A 6 15.69 -43.33 35.21
C MET A 6 14.67 -42.59 34.35
N LEU A 7 15.05 -41.37 33.94
CA LEU A 7 14.30 -40.62 32.95
C LEU A 7 14.43 -41.33 31.60
N SER A 8 13.33 -41.97 31.20
CA SER A 8 13.06 -42.53 29.89
C SER A 8 13.49 -41.56 28.78
N THR A 9 14.20 -42.11 27.79
CA THR A 9 14.45 -41.52 26.48
C THR A 9 13.19 -40.87 25.95
N LEU A 10 13.17 -39.53 25.96
CA LEU A 10 12.15 -38.75 25.28
C LEU A 10 12.31 -39.00 23.79
N GLU A 11 11.24 -39.52 23.20
CA GLU A 11 11.03 -39.56 21.76
C GLU A 11 11.36 -38.17 21.19
N ILE A 12 12.31 -38.15 20.26
CA ILE A 12 12.64 -36.96 19.47
C ILE A 12 11.44 -36.76 18.54
N ASP A 13 10.47 -36.00 19.03
CA ASP A 13 9.36 -35.50 18.21
C ASP A 13 9.97 -34.64 17.09
N SER A 14 9.92 -35.19 15.89
CA SER A 14 10.53 -34.64 14.67
C SER A 14 9.69 -33.53 14.04
N THR A 15 8.71 -32.99 14.75
CA THR A 15 7.98 -31.80 14.30
C THR A 15 8.78 -30.54 14.63
N PRO A 16 9.10 -29.67 13.65
CA PRO A 16 9.73 -28.39 13.95
C PRO A 16 8.77 -27.60 14.85
N ASP A 17 9.16 -27.31 16.09
CA ASP A 17 8.36 -26.49 17.02
C ASP A 17 8.35 -25.01 16.55
N ILE A 18 7.54 -24.75 15.52
CA ILE A 18 7.24 -23.43 14.95
C ILE A 18 6.12 -22.72 15.73
N THR A 19 5.51 -23.37 16.73
CA THR A 19 4.26 -22.94 17.36
C THR A 19 4.42 -22.33 18.76
N ARG A 20 5.54 -22.50 19.46
CA ARG A 20 5.74 -21.86 20.79
C ARG A 20 6.28 -20.43 20.73
N CYS A 21 5.43 -19.49 20.31
CA CYS A 21 5.48 -18.09 20.76
C CYS A 21 4.55 -17.93 21.97
N PRO A 22 4.71 -16.90 22.84
CA PRO A 22 3.83 -16.72 23.98
C PRO A 22 2.36 -16.71 23.54
N LEU A 23 1.48 -17.40 24.27
CA LEU A 23 0.03 -17.47 23.97
C LEU A 23 -0.69 -16.12 24.15
N HIS A 24 0.02 -15.12 24.68
CA HIS A 24 -0.49 -13.80 25.00
C HIS A 24 0.38 -12.73 24.34
N GLY A 25 -0.25 -11.74 23.73
CA GLY A 25 0.40 -10.51 23.29
C GLY A 25 0.99 -9.73 24.47
N ILE A 26 1.79 -8.70 24.19
CA ILE A 26 2.33 -7.79 25.22
C ILE A 26 1.20 -7.09 25.99
N ASP A 27 0.01 -7.00 25.39
CA ASP A 27 -1.22 -6.43 25.93
C ASP A 27 -2.15 -7.46 26.63
N GLY A 28 -1.73 -8.73 26.76
CA GLY A 28 -2.54 -9.79 27.36
C GLY A 28 -3.64 -10.35 26.46
N SER A 29 -3.78 -9.87 25.21
CA SER A 29 -4.74 -10.43 24.25
C SER A 29 -4.32 -11.83 23.78
N ALA A 30 -5.29 -12.75 23.67
CA ALA A 30 -5.04 -14.10 23.16
C ALA A 30 -4.64 -14.02 21.69
N LEU A 31 -3.43 -14.50 21.36
CA LEU A 31 -2.98 -14.57 19.98
C LEU A 31 -3.68 -15.71 19.25
N PRO A 32 -4.04 -15.53 17.97
CA PRO A 32 -4.64 -16.62 17.21
C PRO A 32 -3.68 -17.80 17.09
N GLU A 33 -4.27 -18.99 17.03
CA GLU A 33 -3.54 -20.21 16.75
C GLU A 33 -2.86 -20.11 15.38
N VAL A 34 -1.60 -20.53 15.30
CA VAL A 34 -0.86 -20.63 14.04
C VAL A 34 -0.77 -22.10 13.70
N VAL A 35 -1.64 -22.51 12.79
CA VAL A 35 -1.65 -23.87 12.25
C VAL A 35 -0.53 -23.97 11.21
N PRO A 36 0.41 -24.92 11.35
CA PRO A 36 1.44 -25.18 10.35
C PRO A 36 0.84 -25.49 8.97
N PRO A 37 1.49 -25.06 7.86
CA PRO A 37 1.03 -25.39 6.53
C PRO A 37 1.24 -26.88 6.24
N SER A 38 0.27 -27.51 5.58
CA SER A 38 0.36 -28.92 5.19
C SER A 38 1.40 -29.13 4.07
N GLU A 39 2.04 -30.31 4.06
CA GLU A 39 2.86 -30.77 2.92
C GLU A 39 2.12 -30.78 1.57
N HIS A 40 0.78 -30.80 1.60
CA HIS A 40 -0.05 -30.69 0.40
C HIS A 40 0.19 -29.37 -0.36
N ILE A 41 0.58 -28.29 0.35
CA ILE A 41 0.92 -27.01 -0.28
C ILE A 41 2.13 -27.18 -1.20
N LEU A 42 3.23 -27.73 -0.70
CA LEU A 42 4.43 -27.94 -1.50
C LEU A 42 4.17 -28.90 -2.67
N LYS A 43 3.41 -29.98 -2.44
CA LYS A 43 3.03 -30.94 -3.50
C LYS A 43 2.22 -30.29 -4.62
N THR A 44 1.37 -29.33 -4.30
CA THR A 44 0.48 -28.65 -5.27
C THR A 44 1.17 -27.48 -5.98
N VAL A 45 1.94 -26.68 -5.24
CA VAL A 45 2.56 -25.44 -5.73
C VAL A 45 3.89 -25.72 -6.43
N GLY A 46 4.66 -26.68 -5.90
CA GLY A 46 6.04 -26.95 -6.28
C GLY A 46 7.04 -25.98 -5.64
N GLU A 47 8.27 -26.47 -5.40
CA GLU A 47 9.33 -25.69 -4.74
C GLU A 47 9.68 -24.41 -5.53
N ALA A 48 9.80 -24.51 -6.86
CA ALA A 48 10.18 -23.38 -7.71
C ALA A 48 9.20 -22.20 -7.59
N ARG A 49 7.88 -22.47 -7.53
CA ARG A 49 6.86 -21.43 -7.40
C ARG A 49 6.80 -20.87 -5.98
N LEU A 50 7.00 -21.70 -4.94
CA LEU A 50 7.13 -21.19 -3.56
C LEU A 50 8.34 -20.26 -3.40
N ARG A 51 9.48 -20.61 -4.02
CA ARG A 51 10.64 -19.71 -4.06
C ARG A 51 10.30 -18.44 -4.85
N ALA A 52 9.74 -18.55 -6.05
CA ALA A 52 9.35 -17.39 -6.86
C ALA A 52 8.40 -16.43 -6.11
N LEU A 53 7.43 -16.97 -5.36
CA LEU A 53 6.54 -16.22 -4.48
C LEU A 53 7.32 -15.37 -3.47
N VAL A 54 8.27 -15.97 -2.75
CA VAL A 54 9.06 -15.27 -1.75
C VAL A 54 9.95 -14.20 -2.40
N PHE A 55 10.60 -14.52 -3.52
CA PHE A 55 11.43 -13.56 -4.26
C PHE A 55 10.62 -12.37 -4.77
N HIS A 56 9.46 -12.62 -5.39
CA HIS A 56 8.57 -11.58 -5.90
C HIS A 56 8.01 -10.71 -4.77
N HIS A 57 7.57 -11.33 -3.67
CA HIS A 57 7.11 -10.60 -2.49
C HIS A 57 8.17 -9.66 -1.92
N HIS A 58 9.42 -10.09 -1.85
CA HIS A 58 10.53 -9.26 -1.36
C HIS A 58 10.92 -8.16 -2.36
N ALA A 59 10.82 -8.41 -3.67
CA ALA A 59 10.98 -7.37 -4.69
C ALA A 59 9.93 -6.25 -4.56
N LEU A 60 8.69 -6.60 -4.21
CA LEU A 60 7.63 -5.64 -3.93
C LEU A 60 7.90 -4.86 -2.63
N LEU A 61 8.40 -5.53 -1.59
CA LEU A 61 8.74 -4.91 -0.30
C LEU A 61 9.80 -3.81 -0.44
N LEU A 62 10.81 -3.99 -1.30
CA LEU A 62 11.83 -2.97 -1.58
C LEU A 62 11.27 -1.68 -2.21
N LYS A 63 10.10 -1.76 -2.85
CA LYS A 63 9.43 -0.61 -3.48
C LYS A 63 8.34 0.00 -2.58
N SER A 64 8.23 -0.50 -1.35
CA SER A 64 7.14 -0.17 -0.44
C SER A 64 7.56 0.85 0.63
N PRO A 65 6.59 1.44 1.37
CA PRO A 65 6.91 2.32 2.49
C PRO A 65 7.71 1.66 3.62
N ILE A 66 7.77 0.32 3.68
CA ILE A 66 8.57 -0.43 4.67
C ILE A 66 9.92 -0.91 4.13
N ALA A 67 10.34 -0.42 2.96
CA ALA A 67 11.64 -0.76 2.36
C ALA A 67 12.83 -0.49 3.31
N TYR A 68 12.70 0.51 4.18
CA TYR A 68 13.72 0.86 5.18
C TYR A 68 14.02 -0.25 6.20
N LEU A 69 13.14 -1.26 6.34
CA LEU A 69 13.38 -2.43 7.20
C LEU A 69 14.37 -3.43 6.58
N PHE A 70 14.70 -3.25 5.30
CA PHE A 70 15.55 -4.15 4.53
C PHE A 70 16.86 -3.45 4.16
N THR A 71 17.92 -4.25 4.02
CA THR A 71 19.18 -3.77 3.44
C THR A 71 18.94 -3.28 2.01
N GLN A 72 19.60 -2.19 1.64
CA GLN A 72 19.57 -1.63 0.28
C GLN A 72 20.73 -2.16 -0.57
N GLU A 73 21.60 -3.00 0.00
CA GLU A 73 22.68 -3.67 -0.73
C GLU A 73 22.11 -4.90 -1.45
N ASP A 74 22.05 -4.85 -2.78
CA ASP A 74 21.39 -5.87 -3.61
C ASP A 74 21.87 -7.30 -3.33
N GLU A 75 23.18 -7.54 -3.25
CA GLU A 75 23.74 -8.88 -3.03
C GLU A 75 23.36 -9.44 -1.64
N HIS A 76 23.48 -8.59 -0.61
CA HIS A 76 23.10 -8.98 0.74
C HIS A 76 21.60 -9.21 0.86
N PHE A 77 20.79 -8.38 0.21
CA PHE A 77 19.34 -8.52 0.16
C PHE A 77 18.93 -9.89 -0.38
N TRP A 78 19.39 -10.26 -1.57
CA TRP A 78 19.00 -11.53 -2.20
C TRP A 78 19.55 -12.76 -1.46
N THR A 79 20.67 -12.63 -0.76
CA THR A 79 21.17 -13.68 0.15
C THR A 79 20.18 -13.91 1.31
N VAL A 80 19.68 -12.83 1.92
CA VAL A 80 18.68 -12.92 2.99
C VAL A 80 17.34 -13.46 2.45
N VAL A 81 16.91 -13.03 1.28
CA VAL A 81 15.68 -13.54 0.63
C VAL A 81 15.77 -15.04 0.33
N THR A 82 16.93 -15.53 -0.09
CA THR A 82 17.17 -16.97 -0.31
C THR A 82 16.95 -17.76 0.98
N LYS A 83 17.52 -17.29 2.09
CA LYS A 83 17.30 -17.87 3.41
C LYS A 83 15.82 -17.85 3.83
N ILE A 84 15.09 -16.78 3.51
CA ILE A 84 13.64 -16.71 3.80
C ILE A 84 12.89 -17.74 2.94
N ALA A 85 13.25 -17.89 1.66
CA ALA A 85 12.65 -18.88 0.79
C ALA A 85 12.88 -20.31 1.28
N ASP A 86 14.09 -20.62 1.78
CA ASP A 86 14.40 -21.91 2.42
C ASP A 86 13.49 -22.19 3.61
N PHE A 87 13.20 -21.17 4.44
CA PHE A 87 12.25 -21.31 5.55
C PHE A 87 10.85 -21.66 5.08
N PHE A 88 10.33 -20.97 4.05
CA PHE A 88 8.99 -21.21 3.53
C PHE A 88 8.86 -22.59 2.87
N VAL A 89 9.87 -23.02 2.12
CA VAL A 89 9.91 -24.37 1.52
C VAL A 89 9.89 -25.44 2.60
N GLU A 90 10.75 -25.31 3.62
CA GLU A 90 10.80 -26.25 4.74
C GLU A 90 9.48 -26.26 5.54
N ALA A 91 8.93 -25.08 5.84
CA ALA A 91 7.66 -24.95 6.57
C ALA A 91 6.52 -25.67 5.86
N CYS A 92 6.45 -25.60 4.52
CA CYS A 92 5.47 -26.30 3.70
C CYS A 92 5.78 -27.79 3.48
N GLY A 93 6.66 -28.41 4.27
CA GLY A 93 6.97 -29.84 4.20
C GLY A 93 8.12 -30.21 3.26
N GLY A 94 8.93 -29.22 2.84
CA GLY A 94 10.10 -29.44 2.00
C GLY A 94 11.30 -29.97 2.76
N LYS A 95 12.42 -30.09 2.04
CA LYS A 95 13.71 -30.44 2.65
C LYS A 95 14.11 -29.41 3.70
N ASN A 96 14.91 -29.85 4.67
CA ASN A 96 15.44 -29.04 5.78
C ASN A 96 16.51 -28.01 5.36
N TYR A 97 16.22 -27.18 4.35
CA TYR A 97 17.12 -26.15 3.85
C TYR A 97 17.42 -25.07 4.89
N TYR A 98 16.44 -24.71 5.72
CA TYR A 98 16.61 -23.66 6.72
C TYR A 98 17.18 -24.21 8.02
N SER A 99 16.54 -25.20 8.65
CA SER A 99 16.96 -25.69 9.95
C SER A 99 18.30 -26.41 9.91
N GLY A 100 18.63 -27.05 8.78
CA GLY A 100 19.93 -27.68 8.57
C GLY A 100 21.11 -26.70 8.61
N VAL A 101 20.88 -25.43 8.27
CA VAL A 101 21.93 -24.40 8.21
C VAL A 101 21.82 -23.40 9.37
N TYR A 102 20.61 -22.96 9.70
CA TYR A 102 20.35 -21.84 10.62
C TYR A 102 19.74 -22.26 11.96
N GLY A 103 19.44 -23.55 12.13
CA GLY A 103 18.82 -24.12 13.33
C GLY A 103 17.35 -23.72 13.51
N ARG A 104 16.89 -23.72 14.77
CA ARG A 104 15.47 -23.46 15.10
C ARG A 104 15.01 -22.09 14.59
N PRO A 105 13.82 -21.94 13.97
CA PRO A 105 13.35 -20.68 13.37
C PRO A 105 13.24 -19.48 14.31
N GLN A 106 12.80 -19.65 15.56
CA GLN A 106 12.62 -18.60 16.59
C GLN A 106 12.22 -17.21 16.01
N LEU A 107 11.20 -17.19 15.14
CA LEU A 107 10.97 -16.06 14.24
C LEU A 107 10.80 -14.75 14.99
N ARG A 108 9.96 -14.70 16.03
CA ARG A 108 9.77 -13.49 16.84
C ARG A 108 11.11 -12.94 17.37
N ARG A 109 11.95 -13.78 17.96
CA ARG A 109 13.28 -13.38 18.48
C ARG A 109 14.15 -12.76 17.39
N ARG A 110 14.15 -13.36 16.19
CA ARG A 110 14.94 -12.88 15.04
C ARG A 110 14.36 -11.61 14.40
N HIS A 111 13.10 -11.28 14.67
CA HIS A 111 12.45 -10.07 14.17
C HIS A 111 12.48 -8.89 15.17
N ILE A 112 12.84 -9.11 16.45
CA ILE A 112 12.99 -8.05 17.48
C ILE A 112 13.83 -6.84 17.02
N PRO A 113 14.95 -7.00 16.29
CA PRO A 113 15.77 -5.84 15.88
C PRO A 113 15.08 -4.88 14.91
N PHE A 114 14.00 -5.31 14.24
CA PHE A 114 13.27 -4.52 13.26
C PHE A 114 12.02 -3.95 13.91
N MET A 115 11.79 -2.66 13.74
CA MET A 115 10.63 -1.95 14.28
C MET A 115 9.39 -2.29 13.43
N ILE A 116 8.67 -3.35 13.81
CA ILE A 116 7.51 -3.87 13.07
C ILE A 116 6.25 -3.53 13.84
N ASP A 117 5.50 -2.55 13.33
CA ASP A 117 4.20 -2.15 13.83
C ASP A 117 3.04 -2.78 13.05
N GLU A 118 1.82 -2.44 13.43
CA GLU A 118 0.60 -2.98 12.81
C GLU A 118 0.48 -2.55 11.34
N ALA A 119 0.86 -1.30 11.03
CA ALA A 119 0.83 -0.77 9.67
C ALA A 119 1.83 -1.50 8.77
N GLY A 120 3.05 -1.75 9.27
CA GLY A 120 4.06 -2.53 8.57
C GLY A 120 3.61 -3.96 8.30
N ARG A 121 2.92 -4.61 9.25
CA ARG A 121 2.28 -5.91 9.01
C ARG A 121 1.21 -5.85 7.91
N GLU A 122 0.36 -4.82 7.91
CA GLU A 122 -0.69 -4.67 6.89
C GLU A 122 -0.11 -4.47 5.48
N ILE A 123 0.97 -3.68 5.35
CA ILE A 123 1.71 -3.52 4.09
C ILE A 123 2.31 -4.85 3.66
N TRP A 124 2.97 -5.56 4.59
CA TRP A 124 3.57 -6.86 4.32
C TRP A 124 2.54 -7.87 3.78
N LEU A 125 1.37 -7.96 4.40
CA LEU A 125 0.26 -8.84 3.98
C LEU A 125 -0.35 -8.40 2.64
N THR A 126 -0.48 -7.10 2.40
CA THR A 126 -1.02 -6.56 1.14
C THR A 126 -0.14 -6.94 -0.04
N LEU A 127 1.18 -6.80 0.11
CA LEU A 127 2.13 -7.20 -0.93
C LEU A 127 2.20 -8.71 -1.08
N TYR A 128 2.00 -9.47 0.00
CA TYR A 128 1.92 -10.93 -0.08
C TYR A 128 0.69 -11.38 -0.88
N LYS A 129 -0.46 -10.75 -0.64
CA LYS A 129 -1.70 -10.97 -1.39
C LYS A 129 -1.49 -10.71 -2.89
N GLN A 130 -0.84 -9.60 -3.24
CA GLN A 130 -0.46 -9.31 -4.62
C GLN A 130 0.48 -10.38 -5.18
N ALA A 131 1.54 -10.75 -4.45
CA ALA A 131 2.51 -11.72 -4.91
C ALA A 131 1.89 -13.10 -5.18
N LEU A 132 0.94 -13.55 -4.33
CA LEU A 132 0.18 -14.79 -4.53
C LEU A 132 -0.61 -14.79 -5.84
N ARG A 133 -1.18 -13.65 -6.22
CA ARG A 133 -1.88 -13.51 -7.50
C ARG A 133 -0.89 -13.52 -8.67
N ASP A 134 0.16 -12.72 -8.57
CA ASP A 134 1.11 -12.49 -9.67
C ASP A 134 1.93 -13.75 -10.02
N VAL A 135 2.09 -14.70 -9.10
CA VAL A 135 2.74 -16.00 -9.35
C VAL A 135 1.76 -17.13 -9.68
N ASP A 136 0.49 -16.80 -9.92
CA ASP A 136 -0.59 -17.75 -10.17
C ASP A 136 -0.64 -18.86 -9.11
N PHE A 137 -0.71 -18.48 -7.84
CA PHE A 137 -0.74 -19.46 -6.75
C PHE A 137 -2.03 -20.30 -6.84
N PRO A 138 -1.95 -21.64 -6.77
CA PRO A 138 -3.12 -22.51 -6.93
C PRO A 138 -4.23 -22.23 -5.91
N SER A 139 -5.45 -22.02 -6.41
CA SER A 139 -6.62 -21.69 -5.59
C SER A 139 -6.97 -22.76 -4.55
N SER A 140 -6.67 -24.04 -4.84
CA SER A 140 -6.93 -25.18 -3.95
C SER A 140 -6.20 -25.12 -2.61
N VAL A 141 -5.07 -24.41 -2.53
CA VAL A 141 -4.23 -24.30 -1.33
C VAL A 141 -4.05 -22.87 -0.83
N LEU A 142 -4.68 -21.90 -1.51
CA LEU A 142 -4.52 -20.47 -1.24
C LEU A 142 -5.04 -20.09 0.15
N GLU A 143 -6.18 -20.65 0.55
CA GLU A 143 -6.78 -20.41 1.88
C GLU A 143 -5.93 -20.96 3.01
N ALA A 144 -5.42 -22.19 2.85
CA ALA A 144 -4.56 -22.83 3.84
C ALA A 144 -3.25 -22.05 4.01
N TYR A 145 -2.66 -21.61 2.91
CA TYR A 145 -1.45 -20.80 2.92
C TYR A 145 -1.68 -19.44 3.59
N TRP A 146 -2.74 -18.73 3.18
CA TRP A 146 -3.08 -17.42 3.70
C TRP A 146 -3.36 -17.44 5.21
N THR A 147 -4.14 -18.42 5.66
CA THR A 147 -4.49 -18.59 7.08
C THR A 147 -3.25 -18.77 7.94
N TRP A 148 -2.27 -19.53 7.45
CA TRP A 148 -0.99 -19.71 8.14
C TRP A 148 -0.18 -18.41 8.23
N ILE A 149 0.09 -17.73 7.10
CA ILE A 149 0.93 -16.53 7.10
C ILE A 149 0.28 -15.35 7.83
N GLU A 150 -1.05 -15.23 7.75
CA GLU A 150 -1.79 -14.16 8.41
C GLU A 150 -1.70 -14.27 9.93
N ALA A 151 -1.89 -15.48 10.46
CA ALA A 151 -1.78 -15.73 11.89
C ALA A 151 -0.31 -15.63 12.36
N LEU A 152 0.64 -16.14 11.57
CA LEU A 152 2.07 -16.06 11.88
C LEU A 152 2.56 -14.62 11.97
N SER A 153 2.15 -13.76 11.03
CA SER A 153 2.60 -12.37 10.96
C SER A 153 2.22 -11.55 12.21
N ILE A 154 1.11 -11.89 12.89
CA ILE A 154 0.70 -11.23 14.16
C ILE A 154 1.78 -11.42 15.23
N ARG A 155 2.42 -12.59 15.27
CA ARG A 155 3.48 -12.92 16.23
C ARG A 155 4.77 -12.15 16.00
N LEU A 156 4.92 -11.51 14.83
CA LEU A 156 6.11 -10.75 14.45
C LEU A 156 5.98 -9.26 14.77
N VAL A 157 4.77 -8.76 15.01
CA VAL A 157 4.54 -7.38 15.48
C VAL A 157 5.20 -7.21 16.85
N ASN A 158 6.08 -6.23 16.96
CA ASN A 158 6.89 -5.96 18.15
C ASN A 158 6.86 -4.50 18.60
N GLN A 159 6.28 -3.61 17.78
CA GLN A 159 5.96 -2.24 18.12
C GLN A 159 4.44 -2.07 18.08
N ARG A 160 3.85 -1.60 19.18
CA ARG A 160 2.40 -1.39 19.29
C ARG A 160 2.13 0.08 19.37
N ASN A 161 1.38 0.62 18.43
CA ASN A 161 1.09 2.05 18.40
C ASN A 161 -0.17 2.43 19.18
N ASN A 162 -0.96 1.46 19.68
CA ASN A 162 -2.19 1.65 20.47
C ASN A 162 -2.60 0.38 21.25
N ASN A 163 -3.58 0.50 22.16
CA ASN A 163 -4.26 -0.63 22.84
C ASN A 163 -5.34 -1.31 21.96
N ILE A 164 -5.29 -1.15 20.64
CA ILE A 164 -6.29 -1.73 19.72
C ILE A 164 -5.82 -3.12 19.27
N PRO A 165 -6.67 -4.15 19.27
CA PRO A 165 -6.31 -5.49 18.79
C PRO A 165 -5.74 -5.46 17.36
N ILE A 166 -4.72 -6.28 17.09
CA ILE A 166 -4.15 -6.39 15.74
C ILE A 166 -5.24 -6.89 14.77
N LYS A 167 -5.44 -6.15 13.68
CA LYS A 167 -6.47 -6.43 12.68
C LYS A 167 -6.28 -7.82 12.06
N ARG A 168 -7.37 -8.59 12.04
CA ARG A 168 -7.43 -9.88 11.34
C ARG A 168 -7.78 -9.67 9.87
N VAL A 169 -7.11 -10.42 8.99
CA VAL A 169 -7.39 -10.41 7.55
C VAL A 169 -7.75 -11.83 7.13
N SER A 170 -9.01 -12.22 7.29
CA SER A 170 -9.45 -13.59 6.95
C SER A 170 -9.35 -13.82 5.44
N PHE A 171 -9.20 -15.09 5.03
CA PHE A 171 -9.19 -15.44 3.61
C PHE A 171 -10.47 -14.96 2.89
N GLU A 172 -11.63 -15.13 3.52
CA GLU A 172 -12.92 -14.68 2.97
C GLU A 172 -12.92 -13.18 2.64
N SER A 173 -12.27 -12.34 3.47
CA SER A 173 -12.18 -10.90 3.23
C SER A 173 -11.38 -10.51 1.99
N ILE A 174 -10.50 -11.40 1.50
CA ILE A 174 -9.63 -11.15 0.34
C ILE A 174 -9.92 -12.07 -0.83
N LYS A 175 -10.82 -13.05 -0.70
CA LYS A 175 -11.11 -14.07 -1.70
C LYS A 175 -11.46 -13.47 -3.06
N SER A 176 -12.24 -12.39 -3.07
CA SER A 176 -12.63 -11.67 -4.29
C SER A 176 -11.45 -11.14 -5.09
N PHE A 177 -10.31 -10.83 -4.45
CA PHE A 177 -9.09 -10.37 -5.10
C PHE A 177 -8.50 -11.43 -6.06
N PHE A 178 -8.69 -12.71 -5.76
CA PHE A 178 -8.16 -13.82 -6.54
C PHE A 178 -9.14 -14.36 -7.59
N VAL A 179 -10.40 -13.91 -7.57
CA VAL A 179 -11.46 -14.38 -8.47
C VAL A 179 -11.60 -13.50 -9.73
N SER A 180 -10.87 -12.37 -9.81
CA SER A 180 -10.97 -11.46 -10.96
C SER A 180 -10.34 -12.07 -12.22
N PRO A 181 -11.07 -12.15 -13.35
CA PRO A 181 -10.49 -12.54 -14.63
C PRO A 181 -9.75 -11.34 -15.22
N TYR A 182 -8.54 -11.08 -14.74
CA TYR A 182 -7.55 -10.32 -15.51
C TYR A 182 -6.62 -11.30 -16.20
N ALA A 183 -7.16 -11.92 -17.27
CA ALA A 183 -6.32 -12.58 -18.25
C ALA A 183 -5.44 -11.51 -18.92
N VAL A 184 -4.15 -11.80 -18.93
CA VAL A 184 -3.07 -11.08 -19.60
C VAL A 184 -3.49 -10.73 -21.04
N GLN A 185 -3.72 -9.44 -21.32
CA GLN A 185 -3.72 -8.92 -22.70
C GLN A 185 -2.28 -8.92 -23.21
N GLN A 186 -1.88 -10.04 -23.78
CA GLN A 186 -0.68 -10.13 -24.59
C GLN A 186 -0.94 -11.02 -25.81
N THR A 187 -2.00 -10.71 -26.54
CA THR A 187 -2.20 -11.08 -27.95
C THR A 187 -3.27 -10.16 -28.50
N ASP A 188 -2.84 -9.24 -29.36
CA ASP A 188 -3.49 -8.82 -30.62
C ASP A 188 -3.35 -7.31 -30.85
N LEU A 189 -2.10 -6.90 -31.10
CA LEU A 189 -1.74 -5.56 -31.60
C LEU A 189 -1.68 -5.56 -33.15
N SER A 190 -2.43 -6.45 -33.83
CA SER A 190 -2.31 -6.60 -35.28
C SER A 190 -3.64 -6.68 -36.04
N GLN A 191 -4.79 -6.82 -35.37
CA GLN A 191 -6.08 -6.94 -36.08
C GLN A 191 -7.07 -5.77 -35.92
N GLU A 192 -6.84 -4.79 -35.04
CA GLU A 192 -7.76 -3.64 -34.87
C GLU A 192 -7.43 -2.40 -35.75
N LEU A 193 -6.47 -2.49 -36.68
CA LEU A 193 -6.10 -1.41 -37.60
C LEU A 193 -6.80 -1.46 -38.97
N GLN A 194 -7.82 -2.31 -39.17
CA GLN A 194 -8.40 -2.56 -40.49
C GLN A 194 -9.92 -2.50 -40.64
N LEU A 195 -10.66 -2.00 -39.63
CA LEU A 195 -12.11 -1.81 -39.77
C LEU A 195 -12.52 -0.39 -39.35
N LEU A 196 -12.23 0.57 -40.22
CA LEU A 196 -12.93 1.85 -40.26
C LEU A 196 -14.22 1.67 -41.08
N PRO A 197 -15.42 1.90 -40.51
CA PRO A 197 -16.60 2.20 -41.31
C PRO A 197 -16.66 3.71 -41.58
N THR A 198 -16.90 3.98 -42.86
CA THR A 198 -17.23 5.24 -43.52
C THR A 198 -18.36 6.03 -42.87
N GLU A 199 -18.24 7.36 -43.00
CA GLU A 199 -19.14 8.41 -42.55
C GLU A 199 -20.64 8.12 -42.68
N THR A 200 -21.43 8.47 -41.65
CA THR A 200 -22.61 9.32 -41.86
C THR A 200 -22.97 10.10 -40.57
N THR A 201 -22.98 11.41 -40.73
CA THR A 201 -23.48 12.51 -39.90
C THR A 201 -24.58 12.22 -38.87
N PHE A 202 -24.37 12.61 -37.61
CA PHE A 202 -25.37 13.28 -36.76
C PHE A 202 -24.68 14.23 -35.76
N GLU A 203 -25.05 15.50 -35.89
CA GLU A 203 -24.99 16.65 -34.97
C GLU A 203 -23.77 16.86 -34.07
N SER A 204 -22.97 17.82 -34.54
CA SER A 204 -21.96 18.62 -33.87
C SER A 204 -22.33 19.09 -32.45
N ILE A 205 -21.73 18.44 -31.45
CA ILE A 205 -21.14 19.14 -30.32
C ILE A 205 -19.62 19.02 -30.53
N THR A 206 -19.00 20.16 -30.75
CA THR A 206 -17.61 20.35 -31.16
C THR A 206 -16.64 19.64 -30.21
N THR A 207 -15.90 18.64 -30.71
CA THR A 207 -14.70 18.06 -30.08
C THR A 207 -13.63 19.13 -29.77
N THR A 208 -13.74 20.31 -30.39
CA THR A 208 -12.98 21.51 -30.10
C THR A 208 -13.29 22.15 -28.72
N ASP A 209 -14.46 21.92 -28.12
CA ASP A 209 -14.82 22.55 -26.83
C ASP A 209 -14.22 21.83 -25.61
N VAL A 210 -14.00 20.51 -25.69
CA VAL A 210 -13.51 19.73 -24.54
C VAL A 210 -12.01 19.96 -24.32
N LEU A 211 -11.22 19.98 -25.41
CA LEU A 211 -9.79 20.33 -25.37
C LEU A 211 -9.58 21.81 -25.00
N SER A 212 -10.43 22.72 -25.48
CA SER A 212 -10.32 24.16 -25.15
C SER A 212 -10.79 24.53 -23.73
N GLN A 213 -11.59 23.69 -23.06
CA GLN A 213 -11.90 23.83 -21.64
C GLN A 213 -10.79 23.29 -20.73
N GLN A 214 -10.10 22.22 -21.13
CA GLN A 214 -8.98 21.65 -20.37
C GLN A 214 -7.75 22.58 -20.37
N GLU A 215 -7.49 23.33 -21.46
CA GLU A 215 -6.43 24.35 -21.53
C GLU A 215 -6.67 25.56 -20.60
N ARG A 216 -7.92 25.83 -20.23
CA ARG A 216 -8.31 26.96 -19.36
C ARG A 216 -8.40 26.62 -17.88
N THR A 217 -8.32 25.35 -17.52
CA THR A 217 -8.36 24.95 -16.12
C THR A 217 -7.06 25.37 -15.45
N THR A 218 -7.16 26.27 -14.48
CA THR A 218 -6.02 26.92 -13.84
C THR A 218 -6.04 26.70 -12.33
N LEU A 219 -4.85 26.58 -11.76
CA LEU A 219 -4.60 26.47 -10.34
C LEU A 219 -3.80 27.69 -9.88
N SER A 220 -4.34 28.47 -8.95
CA SER A 220 -3.61 29.60 -8.36
C SER A 220 -2.91 29.20 -7.06
N ILE A 221 -1.61 29.44 -6.95
CA ILE A 221 -0.82 29.23 -5.73
C ILE A 221 -0.33 30.57 -5.20
N PHE A 222 -0.73 30.96 -4.00
CA PHE A 222 -0.42 32.29 -3.44
C PHE A 222 -0.37 32.31 -1.89
N GLY A 223 -0.21 33.50 -1.31
CA GLY A 223 -0.12 33.73 0.13
C GLY A 223 1.32 33.93 0.60
N GLU A 224 1.71 33.22 1.66
CA GLU A 224 3.06 33.20 2.25
C GLU A 224 4.07 32.44 1.37
N VAL A 225 4.17 32.81 0.09
CA VAL A 225 5.07 32.21 -0.90
C VAL A 225 5.85 33.31 -1.64
N LYS A 226 7.11 33.02 -2.00
CA LYS A 226 8.01 33.96 -2.69
C LYS A 226 7.68 34.06 -4.18
N LYS A 227 7.19 32.99 -4.77
CA LYS A 227 6.81 32.89 -6.18
C LYS A 227 5.33 32.51 -6.30
N PRO A 228 4.39 33.45 -6.11
CA PRO A 228 3.00 33.21 -6.49
C PRO A 228 2.91 32.87 -7.97
N SER A 229 2.09 31.89 -8.32
CA SER A 229 1.98 31.40 -9.70
C SER A 229 0.57 30.91 -10.02
N THR A 230 0.21 31.01 -11.29
CA THR A 230 -0.96 30.34 -11.84
C THR A 230 -0.48 29.26 -12.79
N LEU A 231 -0.83 28.01 -12.52
CA LEU A 231 -0.48 26.86 -13.34
C LEU A 231 -1.69 26.44 -14.15
N HIS A 232 -1.49 26.14 -15.43
CA HIS A 232 -2.47 25.46 -16.26
C HIS A 232 -2.42 23.95 -15.98
N LEU A 233 -3.50 23.24 -16.29
CA LEU A 233 -3.55 21.78 -16.18
C LEU A 233 -2.38 21.11 -16.93
N ILE A 234 -2.02 21.66 -18.11
CA ILE A 234 -0.92 21.15 -18.93
C ILE A 234 0.44 21.24 -18.20
N ASP A 235 0.67 22.30 -17.44
CA ASP A 235 1.93 22.52 -16.71
C ASP A 235 2.15 21.45 -15.64
N LEU A 236 1.07 20.82 -15.13
CA LEU A 236 1.17 19.76 -14.12
C LEU A 236 1.77 18.46 -14.67
N PHE A 237 1.74 18.24 -15.99
CA PHE A 237 2.33 17.03 -16.59
C PHE A 237 3.87 17.07 -16.59
N ASP A 238 4.46 18.26 -16.57
CA ASP A 238 5.91 18.46 -16.56
C ASP A 238 6.50 18.43 -15.14
N LEU A 239 5.65 18.40 -14.11
CA LEU A 239 6.07 18.32 -12.72
C LEU A 239 6.28 16.87 -12.27
N PRO A 240 7.04 16.62 -11.18
CA PRO A 240 7.18 15.28 -10.63
C PRO A 240 5.83 14.69 -10.20
N THR A 241 5.35 13.73 -10.99
CA THR A 241 4.05 13.09 -10.78
C THR A 241 4.14 11.90 -9.83
N ALA A 242 3.10 11.69 -9.03
CA ALA A 242 2.89 10.51 -8.21
C ALA A 242 1.57 9.82 -8.57
N SER A 243 1.50 8.52 -8.35
CA SER A 243 0.29 7.73 -8.47
C SER A 243 -0.09 7.16 -7.12
N ILE A 244 -1.33 7.39 -6.68
CA ILE A 244 -1.84 6.91 -5.40
C ILE A 244 -3.10 6.08 -5.65
N LEU A 245 -3.10 4.86 -5.11
CA LEU A 245 -4.27 4.01 -5.10
C LEU A 245 -5.18 4.44 -3.96
N VAL A 246 -6.36 4.94 -4.31
CA VAL A 246 -7.38 5.31 -3.33
C VAL A 246 -8.27 4.08 -3.09
N PRO A 247 -8.38 3.60 -1.83
CA PRO A 247 -9.21 2.45 -1.52
C PRO A 247 -10.70 2.76 -1.75
N PRO A 248 -11.58 1.73 -1.78
CA PRO A 248 -13.01 1.94 -1.94
C PRO A 248 -13.56 2.94 -0.93
N VAL A 249 -14.37 3.89 -1.39
CA VAL A 249 -15.03 4.86 -0.50
C VAL A 249 -16.15 4.14 0.21
N ILE A 250 -16.07 4.05 1.54
CA ILE A 250 -17.09 3.39 2.37
C ILE A 250 -17.80 4.46 3.20
N CYS A 251 -19.12 4.42 3.21
CA CYS A 251 -19.92 5.29 4.07
C CYS A 251 -19.64 4.94 5.55
N ALA A 252 -19.13 5.89 6.32
CA ALA A 252 -18.83 5.70 7.75
C ALA A 252 -20.05 5.26 8.58
N MET A 253 -21.25 5.70 8.21
CA MET A 253 -22.48 5.45 8.98
C MET A 253 -23.18 4.15 8.57
N THR A 254 -23.14 3.80 7.29
CA THR A 254 -23.91 2.65 6.75
C THR A 254 -23.03 1.46 6.37
N TYR A 255 -21.71 1.62 6.39
CA TYR A 255 -20.71 0.65 5.90
C TYR A 255 -20.93 0.21 4.44
N LYS A 256 -21.81 0.90 3.70
CA LYS A 256 -22.04 0.65 2.29
C LYS A 256 -20.87 1.22 1.49
N GLN A 257 -20.35 0.40 0.58
CA GLN A 257 -19.40 0.86 -0.43
C GLN A 257 -20.11 1.85 -1.36
N LEU A 258 -19.61 3.08 -1.39
CA LEU A 258 -20.11 4.19 -2.20
C LEU A 258 -19.33 4.33 -3.52
N ASP A 259 -18.04 3.96 -3.51
CA ASP A 259 -17.20 3.98 -4.70
C ASP A 259 -16.20 2.80 -4.68
N THR A 260 -15.69 2.43 -5.85
CA THR A 260 -14.66 1.39 -5.99
C THR A 260 -13.26 1.93 -5.74
N GLU A 261 -12.26 1.05 -5.68
CA GLU A 261 -10.87 1.49 -5.65
C GLU A 261 -10.49 2.16 -6.98
N HIS A 262 -9.65 3.18 -6.90
CA HIS A 262 -9.28 3.96 -8.07
C HIS A 262 -7.83 4.43 -7.99
N LEU A 263 -7.14 4.32 -9.12
CA LEU A 263 -5.78 4.83 -9.24
C LEU A 263 -5.85 6.30 -9.64
N TYR A 264 -5.35 7.18 -8.78
CA TYR A 264 -5.22 8.60 -9.08
C TYR A 264 -3.78 8.92 -9.46
N LYS A 265 -3.60 9.77 -10.47
CA LYS A 265 -2.30 10.31 -10.87
C LYS A 265 -2.33 11.83 -10.80
N GLY A 266 -1.25 12.41 -10.28
CA GLY A 266 -1.20 13.83 -9.95
C GLY A 266 0.16 14.32 -9.51
N VAL A 267 0.20 15.52 -8.93
CA VAL A 267 1.39 16.13 -8.33
C VAL A 267 1.19 16.21 -6.81
N LEU A 268 2.20 15.83 -6.03
CA LEU A 268 2.11 15.94 -4.56
C LEU A 268 2.02 17.41 -4.13
N LEU A 269 1.20 17.70 -3.13
CA LEU A 269 1.01 19.07 -2.62
C LEU A 269 2.35 19.70 -2.19
N LYS A 270 3.23 18.92 -1.54
CA LYS A 270 4.57 19.38 -1.14
C LYS A 270 5.43 19.83 -2.33
N ASN A 271 5.28 19.20 -3.50
CA ASN A 271 6.05 19.56 -4.69
C ASN A 271 5.57 20.90 -5.25
N LEU A 272 4.25 21.14 -5.27
CA LEU A 272 3.67 22.42 -5.68
C LEU A 272 4.13 23.56 -4.75
N LEU A 273 4.16 23.31 -3.44
CA LEU A 273 4.63 24.29 -2.45
C LEU A 273 6.14 24.55 -2.53
N ASN A 274 6.94 23.54 -2.87
CA ASN A 274 8.37 23.71 -3.12
C ASN A 274 8.65 24.61 -4.32
N LEU A 275 7.83 24.54 -5.38
CA LEU A 275 7.92 25.43 -6.54
C LEU A 275 7.60 26.88 -6.18
N ALA A 276 6.55 27.09 -5.38
CA ALA A 276 6.13 28.43 -4.95
C ALA A 276 7.11 29.06 -3.92
N ILE A 277 7.90 28.23 -3.22
CA ILE A 277 8.87 28.60 -2.19
C ILE A 277 8.22 29.38 -1.05
N ILE A 278 7.92 28.70 0.06
CA ILE A 278 7.28 29.33 1.24
C ILE A 278 8.16 30.43 1.84
N LYS A 279 7.55 31.58 2.15
CA LYS A 279 8.18 32.70 2.86
C LYS A 279 8.28 32.35 4.35
N SER A 280 9.44 32.62 4.95
CA SER A 280 9.55 32.72 6.40
C SER A 280 10.75 33.56 6.83
N ASP A 281 10.55 34.33 7.90
CA ASP A 281 11.56 35.06 8.65
C ASP A 281 12.33 34.16 9.64
N LYS A 282 11.74 33.04 10.01
CA LYS A 282 12.28 32.04 10.95
C LYS A 282 12.42 30.69 10.24
N PRO A 283 13.09 29.70 10.85
CA PRO A 283 13.03 28.34 10.31
C PRO A 283 11.57 27.87 10.17
N LEU A 284 11.23 27.25 9.03
CA LEU A 284 9.85 26.89 8.68
C LEU A 284 9.18 26.00 9.74
N TYR A 285 9.93 25.10 10.37
CA TYR A 285 9.44 24.23 11.45
C TYR A 285 9.04 24.95 12.75
N ARG A 286 9.29 26.25 12.86
CA ARG A 286 8.84 27.12 13.97
C ARG A 286 7.82 28.17 13.52
N THR A 287 7.40 28.13 12.26
CA THR A 287 6.48 29.13 11.70
C THR A 287 5.09 28.49 11.64
N PRO A 288 4.08 29.02 12.34
CA PRO A 288 2.75 28.41 12.39
C PRO A 288 2.00 28.66 11.06
N LEU A 289 2.28 27.80 10.09
CA LEU A 289 1.75 27.87 8.73
C LEU A 289 0.73 26.76 8.47
N TYR A 290 -0.28 27.10 7.68
CA TYR A 290 -1.30 26.17 7.20
C TYR A 290 -1.65 26.46 5.74
N ILE A 291 -2.08 25.44 5.04
CA ILE A 291 -2.40 25.46 3.62
C ILE A 291 -3.90 25.31 3.49
N VAL A 292 -4.52 26.26 2.80
CA VAL A 292 -5.96 26.23 2.48
C VAL A 292 -6.10 25.89 1.00
N VAL A 293 -6.76 24.77 0.72
CA VAL A 293 -7.11 24.34 -0.63
C VAL A 293 -8.58 24.65 -0.87
N THR A 294 -8.88 25.41 -1.91
CA THR A 294 -10.24 25.88 -2.22
C THR A 294 -10.69 25.38 -3.59
N ALA A 295 -11.91 24.88 -3.67
CA ALA A 295 -12.58 24.47 -4.90
C ALA A 295 -13.35 25.62 -5.58
N TYR A 296 -13.77 25.43 -6.83
CA TYR A 296 -14.62 26.38 -7.55
C TYR A 296 -16.00 26.59 -6.91
N ASP A 297 -16.54 25.57 -6.23
CA ASP A 297 -17.80 25.63 -5.49
C ASP A 297 -17.67 26.31 -4.11
N GLY A 298 -16.45 26.74 -3.74
CA GLY A 298 -16.16 27.37 -2.46
C GLY A 298 -15.84 26.39 -1.33
N TYR A 299 -15.87 25.08 -1.57
CA TYR A 299 -15.46 24.10 -0.58
C TYR A 299 -13.97 24.26 -0.24
N GLN A 300 -13.64 24.18 1.06
CA GLN A 300 -12.29 24.36 1.55
C GLN A 300 -11.83 23.19 2.41
N SER A 301 -10.57 22.81 2.24
CA SER A 301 -9.87 21.88 3.14
C SER A 301 -8.55 22.48 3.60
N ILE A 302 -8.12 22.11 4.80
CA ILE A 302 -6.95 22.69 5.47
C ILE A 302 -5.94 21.60 5.80
N PHE A 303 -4.68 21.90 5.59
CA PHE A 303 -3.54 21.07 5.95
C PHE A 303 -2.53 21.90 6.75
N SER A 304 -1.96 21.35 7.82
CA SER A 304 -0.88 22.05 8.52
C SER A 304 0.43 21.93 7.74
N TRP A 305 1.33 22.91 7.87
CA TRP A 305 2.66 22.79 7.24
C TRP A 305 3.42 21.54 7.72
N HIS A 306 3.31 21.20 9.01
CA HIS A 306 3.93 19.99 9.57
C HIS A 306 3.33 18.71 8.98
N GLU A 307 2.03 18.67 8.68
CA GLU A 307 1.38 17.54 8.02
C GLU A 307 1.90 17.34 6.59
N VAL A 308 2.13 18.42 5.85
CA VAL A 308 2.58 18.35 4.46
C VAL A 308 4.06 18.02 4.32
N PHE A 309 4.92 18.50 5.24
CA PHE A 309 6.38 18.40 5.09
C PHE A 309 7.09 17.48 6.08
N ASN A 310 6.55 17.28 7.28
CA ASN A 310 7.22 16.51 8.34
C ASN A 310 6.50 15.21 8.71
N ALA A 311 5.24 15.05 8.32
CA ALA A 311 4.50 13.82 8.53
C ALA A 311 4.52 12.95 7.28
N ILE A 312 4.44 11.63 7.48
CA ILE A 312 4.28 10.64 6.40
C ILE A 312 3.02 10.94 5.57
N ALA A 313 2.01 11.58 6.18
CA ALA A 313 0.80 12.03 5.50
C ALA A 313 1.10 12.97 4.31
N GLY A 314 2.20 13.73 4.34
CA GLY A 314 2.63 14.58 3.24
C GLY A 314 2.89 13.83 1.93
N ASP A 315 3.26 12.55 2.02
CA ASP A 315 3.49 11.67 0.86
C ASP A 315 2.20 11.11 0.26
N SER A 316 1.06 11.32 0.93
CA SER A 316 -0.25 10.89 0.45
C SER A 316 -1.17 12.03 -0.02
N ILE A 317 -0.78 13.30 0.13
CA ILE A 317 -1.60 14.44 -0.30
C ILE A 317 -1.32 14.74 -1.78
N LEU A 318 -2.28 14.39 -2.63
CA LEU A 318 -2.17 14.44 -4.09
C LEU A 318 -3.13 15.46 -4.68
N LEU A 319 -2.62 16.38 -5.50
CA LEU A 319 -3.42 17.08 -6.48
C LEU A 319 -3.51 16.22 -7.75
N ALA A 320 -4.59 15.46 -7.88
CA ALA A 320 -4.85 14.57 -8.99
C ALA A 320 -5.51 15.30 -10.16
N TYR A 321 -5.08 14.96 -11.37
CA TYR A 321 -5.67 15.37 -12.64
C TYR A 321 -6.15 14.17 -13.47
N SER A 322 -5.84 12.94 -13.04
CA SER A 322 -6.24 11.70 -13.70
C SER A 322 -6.76 10.67 -12.72
N LYS A 323 -7.80 9.93 -13.13
CA LYS A 323 -8.41 8.79 -12.44
C LYS A 323 -8.46 7.60 -13.41
N ASN A 324 -7.91 6.46 -13.02
CA ASN A 324 -7.79 5.24 -13.83
C ASN A 324 -7.23 5.49 -15.23
N ASN A 325 -6.13 6.26 -15.31
CA ASN A 325 -5.45 6.65 -16.56
C ASN A 325 -6.31 7.46 -17.55
N ARG A 326 -7.44 8.01 -17.10
CA ARG A 326 -8.23 9.00 -17.86
C ARG A 326 -8.15 10.34 -17.15
N LEU A 327 -8.19 11.44 -17.90
CA LEU A 327 -8.24 12.78 -17.29
C LEU A 327 -9.53 12.96 -16.51
N LEU A 328 -9.49 13.77 -15.46
CA LEU A 328 -10.68 14.12 -14.70
C LEU A 328 -11.58 15.03 -15.54
N GLU A 329 -12.80 14.55 -15.80
CA GLU A 329 -13.86 15.27 -16.51
C GLU A 329 -15.07 15.43 -15.59
N ASP A 330 -14.84 15.80 -14.32
CA ASP A 330 -15.93 16.03 -13.36
C ASP A 330 -16.59 17.39 -13.64
N LYS A 331 -17.91 17.50 -13.43
CA LYS A 331 -18.63 18.78 -13.47
C LYS A 331 -18.05 19.80 -12.48
N ALA A 332 -17.45 19.31 -11.41
CA ALA A 332 -16.76 20.13 -10.42
C ALA A 332 -15.42 20.69 -10.93
N GLY A 333 -14.78 20.06 -11.92
CA GLY A 333 -13.52 20.51 -12.55
C GLY A 333 -12.51 19.39 -12.79
N SER A 334 -11.45 19.69 -13.55
CA SER A 334 -10.44 18.71 -14.01
C SER A 334 -9.30 18.45 -13.02
N MET A 335 -9.37 18.98 -11.81
CA MET A 335 -8.39 18.74 -10.75
C MET A 335 -9.11 18.43 -9.45
N CYS A 336 -8.65 17.43 -8.70
CA CYS A 336 -9.09 17.20 -7.33
C CYS A 336 -7.91 17.02 -6.38
N LEU A 337 -8.05 17.44 -5.13
CA LEU A 337 -7.08 17.18 -4.08
C LEU A 337 -7.64 16.11 -3.15
N LEU A 338 -6.83 15.10 -2.87
CA LEU A 338 -7.18 13.97 -2.01
C LEU A 338 -5.99 13.58 -1.13
N THR A 339 -6.28 12.90 -0.03
CA THR A 339 -5.27 12.26 0.80
C THR A 339 -5.69 10.86 1.20
N THR A 340 -4.74 9.92 1.23
CA THR A 340 -4.97 8.54 1.70
C THR A 340 -4.48 8.29 3.12
N SER A 341 -3.95 9.32 3.80
CA SER A 341 -3.63 9.23 5.23
C SER A 341 -4.87 9.24 6.13
N ASP A 342 -6.03 9.60 5.59
CA ASP A 342 -7.27 9.67 6.33
C ASP A 342 -8.01 8.34 6.38
N ILE A 343 -8.61 8.09 7.55
CA ILE A 343 -9.61 7.02 7.71
C ILE A 343 -10.84 7.30 6.82
N TYR A 344 -11.24 8.57 6.73
CA TYR A 344 -12.34 9.03 5.88
C TYR A 344 -11.86 10.12 4.94
N ILE A 345 -11.80 9.81 3.65
CA ILE A 345 -11.24 10.70 2.63
C ILE A 345 -12.21 11.84 2.27
N ALA A 346 -13.53 11.59 2.34
CA ALA A 346 -14.55 12.52 1.86
C ALA A 346 -14.45 13.95 2.46
N PRO A 347 -14.22 14.15 3.77
CA PRO A 347 -14.09 15.49 4.36
C PRO A 347 -12.84 16.27 3.95
N ARG A 348 -11.87 15.64 3.28
CA ARG A 348 -10.66 16.30 2.76
C ARG A 348 -10.46 16.08 1.26
N LEU A 349 -11.50 15.59 0.59
CA LEU A 349 -11.57 15.49 -0.86
C LEU A 349 -12.09 16.82 -1.43
N VAL A 350 -11.22 17.57 -2.09
CA VAL A 350 -11.57 18.84 -2.73
C VAL A 350 -11.68 18.59 -4.23
N LYS A 351 -12.89 18.56 -4.78
CA LYS A 351 -13.12 18.42 -6.22
C LYS A 351 -13.13 19.78 -6.89
N GLY A 352 -12.52 19.92 -8.07
CA GLY A 352 -12.48 21.20 -8.77
C GLY A 352 -11.56 22.20 -8.11
N VAL A 353 -10.33 21.81 -7.79
CA VAL A 353 -9.40 22.69 -7.07
C VAL A 353 -9.12 23.94 -7.90
N LYS A 354 -9.38 25.10 -7.29
CA LYS A 354 -9.18 26.43 -7.88
C LYS A 354 -7.90 27.09 -7.36
N SER A 355 -7.63 26.94 -6.07
CA SER A 355 -6.48 27.61 -5.45
C SER A 355 -5.89 26.89 -4.24
N ILE A 356 -4.60 27.10 -4.04
CA ILE A 356 -3.83 26.70 -2.87
C ILE A 356 -3.23 27.97 -2.26
N GLU A 357 -3.64 28.28 -1.04
CA GLU A 357 -3.19 29.46 -0.32
C GLU A 357 -2.39 29.05 0.92
N VAL A 358 -1.17 29.58 1.05
CA VAL A 358 -0.37 29.40 2.26
C VAL A 358 -0.65 30.56 3.21
N ARG A 359 -1.16 30.26 4.40
CA ARG A 359 -1.49 31.24 5.43
C ARG A 359 -0.64 31.02 6.68
N ARG A 360 -0.46 32.09 7.43
CA ARG A 360 0.21 32.11 8.74
C ARG A 360 -0.82 32.43 9.81
N ILE A 361 -0.70 31.76 10.96
CA ILE A 361 -1.41 32.16 12.17
C ILE A 361 -0.64 33.36 12.74
N TYR A 362 -1.33 34.49 12.83
CA TYR A 362 -0.84 35.67 13.52
C TYR A 362 -1.37 35.64 14.96
N ASP A 363 -0.51 36.02 15.90
CA ASP A 363 -0.87 36.19 17.32
C ASP A 363 -1.70 37.46 17.54
#